data_AF-A0A7S3AVS0-F1
#
_entry.id   AF-A0A7S3AVS0-F1
#
_cell.length_a   1.000
_cell.length_b   1.000
_cell.length_c   1.000
_cell.angle_alpha   90.00
_cell.angle_beta   90.00
_cell.angle_gamma   90.00
#
_symmetry.space_group_name_H-M   'P 1'
#
loop_
_entity.id
_entity.type
_entity.pdbx_description
1 polymer ?
#
loop_
_entity_poly.entity_id
_entity_poly.type
_entity_poly.pdbx_seq_one_letter_code
_entity_poly.pdbx_strand_id
1 'polypeptide(L)'
;GTSVTIGLPSWLTNQENELAILVAYFVVIIIIIPVVVGLWWRNSSKFLEDGVMQNTAYRFYRQVQENTATKYVPGILASAVEFSECIPCRNMQADDLSRLHRRVSENFVKNQGDINNDIMKCKTLMYAHLLREAVPPSLQADMEEVLSRVHHLLNGLLNICMEQRFVTATMNVIECSQLFTQSLWFHSNQLLQLPHFDQQCIKMINKGIAASKGELMDKVKELGGPRRRELLPNLTDEQHLDIDIFLAHFPEIEISFDAHVEDEEDVQEGDVLNLVVKIERKHLPDDPNWVDEDEDEDEPDDSIFDSQLSEYEPESEEYETRKEELMDVWRDAYFERQKKKREREKTRNPQTGELGFAAKPLRDPVPVHAPLFPFDRYEQWMVMLVDQKTNRLVGYQKLTQNTRYEKVALKFLAPKEGTVQYEIHCLCSAYLGADKKVLMKKTINKKVDNPEKKTAAEAAEDEDDEEEEEEEPEGKWYYMGGNSVGELILNIIALAVAGVMLFNFLYAKGWWQKFCQPLLDWLLNISWPLLSFVGIRLEPGWLWFSTNVYDFKHISFMFENLTVANSSNASISTRVKFNDTSFLNSDPFKQNLFNDPDNENLRD
;
A
#
# COMPACT_ATOMS: atom_id res chain seq x y z
N GLY A 1 -6.13 -40.83 48.96
CA GLY A 1 -5.83 -39.50 48.40
C GLY A 1 -5.46 -39.67 46.96
N THR A 2 -6.05 -38.89 46.06
CA THR A 2 -5.71 -38.89 44.64
C THR A 2 -4.32 -38.28 44.44
N SER A 3 -3.37 -39.05 43.94
CA SER A 3 -2.04 -38.56 43.58
C SER A 3 -2.09 -37.91 42.19
N VAL A 4 -1.88 -36.60 42.14
CA VAL A 4 -1.71 -35.90 40.86
C VAL A 4 -0.30 -36.18 40.38
N THR A 5 -0.17 -36.80 39.21
CA THR A 5 1.11 -37.00 38.53
C THR A 5 1.14 -36.13 37.28
N ILE A 6 2.28 -35.50 37.03
CA ILE A 6 2.49 -34.68 35.84
C ILE A 6 2.93 -35.61 34.71
N GLY A 7 2.26 -35.56 33.55
CA GLY A 7 2.54 -36.42 32.39
C GLY A 7 3.83 -36.09 31.62
N LEU A 8 4.83 -35.48 32.26
CA LEU A 8 6.11 -35.18 31.63
C LEU A 8 7.01 -36.44 31.62
N PRO A 9 7.81 -36.64 30.56
CA PRO A 9 8.77 -37.75 30.50
C PRO A 9 9.76 -37.72 31.66
N SER A 10 10.09 -38.89 32.22
CA SER A 10 10.98 -39.01 33.39
C SER A 10 12.37 -38.40 33.17
N TRP A 11 12.90 -38.43 31.94
CA TRP A 11 14.20 -37.85 31.61
C TRP A 11 14.28 -36.33 31.79
N LEU A 12 13.15 -35.62 31.66
CA LEU A 12 13.05 -34.17 31.86
C LEU A 12 13.03 -33.80 33.35
N THR A 13 12.55 -34.71 34.19
CA THR A 13 12.42 -34.53 35.65
C THR A 13 13.61 -35.09 36.44
N ASN A 14 14.56 -35.76 35.77
CA ASN A 14 15.74 -36.32 36.41
C ASN A 14 16.73 -35.21 36.83
N GLN A 15 17.19 -35.24 38.08
CA GLN A 15 18.14 -34.25 38.64
C GLN A 15 19.46 -34.14 37.87
N GLU A 16 19.89 -35.22 37.20
CA GLU A 16 21.12 -35.23 36.41
C GLU A 16 21.03 -34.34 35.15
N ASN A 17 19.83 -34.18 34.59
CA ASN A 17 19.59 -33.42 33.36
C ASN A 17 19.09 -31.99 33.61
N GLU A 18 18.75 -31.65 34.86
CA GLU A 18 18.15 -30.37 35.25
C GLU A 18 19.00 -29.18 34.78
N LEU A 19 20.33 -29.25 34.96
CA LEU A 19 21.26 -28.20 34.55
C LEU A 19 21.31 -28.05 33.02
N ALA A 20 21.31 -29.16 32.27
CA ALA A 20 21.34 -29.12 30.81
C ALA A 20 20.05 -28.54 30.24
N ILE A 21 18.89 -28.88 30.81
CA ILE A 21 17.58 -28.36 30.42
C ILE A 21 17.48 -26.87 30.73
N LEU A 22 17.95 -26.44 31.91
CA LEU A 22 17.94 -25.04 32.31
C LEU A 22 18.86 -24.18 31.44
N VAL A 23 20.06 -24.67 31.10
CA VAL A 23 20.96 -23.99 30.14
C VAL A 23 20.32 -23.92 28.76
N ALA A 24 19.71 -25.00 28.27
CA ALA A 24 19.03 -24.99 26.98
C ALA A 24 17.85 -24.00 26.95
N TYR A 25 17.06 -23.93 28.03
CA TYR A 25 15.97 -22.97 28.19
C TYR A 25 16.48 -21.53 28.12
N PHE A 26 17.57 -21.20 28.85
CA PHE A 26 18.17 -19.88 28.80
C PHE A 26 18.75 -19.55 27.42
N VAL A 27 19.37 -20.49 26.73
CA VAL A 27 19.85 -20.29 25.35
C VAL A 27 18.68 -20.00 24.40
N VAL A 28 17.58 -20.73 24.52
CA VAL A 28 16.39 -20.50 23.68
C VAL A 28 15.82 -19.11 23.91
N ILE A 29 15.61 -18.70 25.17
CA ILE A 29 14.95 -17.44 25.50
C ILE A 29 15.86 -16.22 25.33
N ILE A 30 17.14 -16.31 25.67
CA ILE A 30 18.05 -15.16 25.66
C ILE A 30 18.72 -14.99 24.29
N ILE A 31 18.94 -16.08 23.55
CA ILE A 31 19.69 -16.04 22.30
C ILE A 31 18.77 -16.31 21.11
N ILE A 32 18.10 -17.46 21.07
CA ILE A 32 17.36 -17.87 19.87
C ILE A 32 16.17 -16.94 19.60
N ILE A 33 15.32 -16.70 20.60
CA ILE A 33 14.13 -15.85 20.43
C ILE A 33 14.54 -14.41 20.02
N PRO A 34 15.47 -13.72 20.71
CA PRO A 34 15.86 -12.36 20.32
C PRO A 34 16.53 -12.29 18.95
N VAL A 35 17.33 -13.30 18.56
CA VAL A 35 17.94 -13.33 17.23
C VAL A 35 16.89 -13.55 16.14
N VAL A 36 15.95 -14.49 16.34
CA VAL A 36 14.87 -14.75 15.38
C VAL A 36 13.96 -13.53 15.24
N VAL A 37 13.55 -12.95 16.37
CA VAL A 37 12.73 -11.72 16.39
C VAL A 37 13.49 -10.56 15.77
N GLY A 38 14.78 -10.38 16.06
CA GLY A 38 15.61 -9.33 15.48
C GLY A 38 15.80 -9.48 13.97
N LEU A 39 15.99 -10.71 13.47
CA LEU A 39 16.07 -10.99 12.03
C LEU A 39 14.73 -10.80 11.33
N TRP A 40 13.64 -11.26 11.94
CA TRP A 40 12.28 -11.06 11.44
C TRP A 40 11.93 -9.57 11.39
N TRP A 41 12.15 -8.84 12.48
CA TRP A 41 11.93 -7.39 12.55
C TRP A 41 12.77 -6.66 11.49
N ARG A 42 14.08 -6.96 11.40
CA ARG A 42 14.94 -6.34 10.38
C ARG A 42 14.47 -6.61 8.94
N ASN A 43 13.85 -7.76 8.67
CA ASN A 43 13.30 -8.05 7.35
C ASN A 43 11.93 -7.41 7.14
N SER A 44 11.07 -7.40 8.17
CA SER A 44 9.72 -6.85 8.12
C SER A 44 9.72 -5.32 8.07
N SER A 45 10.57 -4.65 8.87
CA SER A 45 10.65 -3.19 8.95
C SER A 45 11.19 -2.52 7.67
N LYS A 46 11.63 -3.29 6.68
CA LYS A 46 12.06 -2.74 5.39
C LYS A 46 10.90 -2.37 4.48
N PHE A 47 9.73 -2.96 4.71
CA PHE A 47 8.55 -2.80 3.88
C PHE A 47 7.54 -1.85 4.55
N LEU A 48 6.81 -1.08 3.75
CA LEU A 48 5.61 -0.37 4.17
C LEU A 48 4.45 -1.37 4.34
N GLU A 49 3.34 -0.91 4.90
CA GLU A 49 2.09 -1.67 5.03
C GLU A 49 1.59 -2.20 3.67
N ASP A 50 1.81 -1.42 2.60
CA ASP A 50 1.52 -1.82 1.22
C ASP A 50 2.44 -2.90 0.64
N GLY A 51 3.45 -3.36 1.39
CA GLY A 51 4.42 -4.36 0.94
C GLY A 51 5.53 -3.83 0.02
N VAL A 52 5.60 -2.51 -0.19
CA VAL A 52 6.67 -1.85 -0.98
C VAL A 52 7.84 -1.49 -0.07
N MET A 53 9.08 -1.65 -0.54
CA MET A 53 10.25 -1.32 0.28
C MET A 53 10.34 0.19 0.55
N GLN A 54 10.69 0.58 1.79
CA GLN A 54 10.80 1.99 2.20
C GLN A 54 11.75 2.81 1.32
N ASN A 55 12.89 2.23 0.94
CA ASN A 55 13.84 2.91 0.05
C ASN A 55 13.28 3.12 -1.36
N THR A 56 12.45 2.19 -1.86
CA THR A 56 11.75 2.32 -3.14
C THR A 56 10.73 3.44 -3.07
N ALA A 57 9.88 3.44 -2.02
CA ALA A 57 8.88 4.50 -1.80
C ALA A 57 9.53 5.89 -1.70
N TYR A 58 10.67 6.01 -1.01
CA TYR A 58 11.43 7.26 -0.93
C TYR A 58 11.92 7.74 -2.30
N ARG A 59 12.39 6.83 -3.17
CA ARG A 59 12.80 7.18 -4.55
C ARG A 59 11.61 7.66 -5.38
N PHE A 60 10.47 6.97 -5.28
CA PHE A 60 9.24 7.36 -5.96
C PHE A 60 8.78 8.74 -5.52
N TYR A 61 8.69 8.97 -4.21
CA TYR A 61 8.30 10.26 -3.63
C TYR A 61 9.14 11.43 -4.13
N ARG A 62 10.45 11.24 -4.32
CA ARG A 62 11.33 12.31 -4.80
C ARG A 62 11.27 12.57 -6.30
N GLN A 63 10.89 11.57 -7.10
CA GLN A 63 10.87 11.68 -8.56
C GLN A 63 9.50 12.05 -9.11
N VAL A 64 8.42 11.68 -8.41
CA VAL A 64 7.06 12.01 -8.82
C VAL A 64 6.76 13.47 -8.54
N GLN A 65 6.00 14.09 -9.43
CA GLN A 65 5.53 15.47 -9.38
C GLN A 65 4.05 15.49 -9.75
N GLU A 66 3.36 16.59 -9.44
CA GLU A 66 1.91 16.73 -9.68
C GLU A 66 1.52 16.47 -11.14
N ASN A 67 2.35 16.89 -12.09
CA ASN A 67 2.12 16.77 -13.53
C ASN A 67 3.02 15.70 -14.19
N THR A 68 3.46 14.69 -13.45
CA THR A 68 4.24 13.58 -14.01
C THR A 68 3.43 12.87 -15.10
N ALA A 69 3.90 12.99 -16.35
CA ALA A 69 3.29 12.33 -17.50
C ALA A 69 3.62 10.82 -17.54
N THR A 70 2.72 10.03 -18.14
CA THR A 70 2.80 8.56 -18.28
C THR A 70 4.15 8.08 -18.82
N LYS A 71 4.76 8.84 -19.75
CA LYS A 71 6.08 8.52 -20.34
C LYS A 71 7.25 8.48 -19.36
N TYR A 72 7.16 9.20 -18.23
CA TYR A 72 8.22 9.21 -17.21
C TYR A 72 8.08 8.05 -16.23
N VAL A 73 6.86 7.50 -16.06
CA VAL A 73 6.53 6.48 -15.06
C VAL A 73 7.40 5.21 -15.20
N PRO A 74 7.61 4.63 -16.40
CA PRO A 74 8.46 3.44 -16.52
C PRO A 74 9.90 3.64 -16.02
N GLY A 75 10.48 4.84 -16.21
CA GLY A 75 11.82 5.10 -15.69
C GLY A 75 11.83 5.40 -14.19
N ILE A 76 10.73 5.92 -13.62
CA ILE A 76 10.59 6.05 -12.16
C ILE A 76 10.53 4.65 -11.53
N LEU A 77 9.70 3.76 -12.09
CA LEU A 77 9.60 2.37 -11.65
C LEU A 77 10.93 1.63 -11.75
N ALA A 78 11.66 1.79 -12.85
CA ALA A 78 12.98 1.16 -13.04
C ALA A 78 14.00 1.59 -11.97
N SER A 79 13.80 2.72 -11.29
CA SER A 79 14.66 3.18 -10.20
C SER A 79 14.40 2.47 -8.86
N ALA A 80 13.37 1.62 -8.78
CA ALA A 80 13.04 0.87 -7.57
C ALA A 80 14.21 0.01 -7.08
N VAL A 81 14.43 0.01 -5.76
CA VAL A 81 15.50 -0.79 -5.15
C VAL A 81 15.20 -2.27 -5.29
N GLU A 82 13.93 -2.65 -5.24
CA GLU A 82 13.46 -4.03 -5.41
C GLU A 82 13.89 -4.65 -6.75
N PHE A 83 13.90 -3.87 -7.84
CA PHE A 83 14.42 -4.35 -9.11
C PHE A 83 15.94 -4.49 -9.11
N SER A 84 16.65 -3.56 -8.47
CA SER A 84 18.12 -3.64 -8.38
C SER A 84 18.62 -4.83 -7.55
N GLU A 85 17.86 -5.24 -6.52
CA GLU A 85 18.19 -6.43 -5.72
C GLU A 85 17.93 -7.74 -6.47
N CYS A 86 16.89 -7.78 -7.31
CA CYS A 86 16.47 -9.01 -7.99
C CYS A 86 17.10 -9.20 -9.37
N ILE A 87 17.36 -8.10 -10.08
CA ILE A 87 17.79 -8.10 -11.48
C ILE A 87 19.11 -7.32 -11.63
N PRO A 88 20.21 -7.79 -11.04
CA PRO A 88 21.51 -7.16 -11.24
C PRO A 88 21.98 -7.30 -12.69
N CYS A 89 22.70 -6.31 -13.19
CA CYS A 89 23.43 -6.42 -14.45
C CYS A 89 24.54 -7.45 -14.33
N ARG A 90 24.44 -8.51 -15.14
CA ARG A 90 25.46 -9.56 -15.28
C ARG A 90 26.26 -9.33 -16.55
N ASN A 91 27.58 -9.42 -16.47
CA ASN A 91 28.46 -9.22 -17.64
C ASN A 91 28.20 -10.21 -18.78
N MET A 92 27.68 -11.42 -18.48
CA MET A 92 27.40 -12.44 -19.49
C MET A 92 26.28 -12.05 -20.47
N GLN A 93 25.36 -11.18 -20.04
CA GLN A 93 24.22 -10.74 -20.85
C GLN A 93 24.48 -9.37 -21.53
N ALA A 94 25.69 -8.81 -21.39
CA ALA A 94 25.95 -7.42 -21.76
C ALA A 94 25.77 -7.14 -23.27
N ASP A 95 26.27 -8.00 -24.17
CA ASP A 95 26.15 -7.80 -25.63
C ASP A 95 24.67 -7.83 -26.09
N ASP A 96 23.91 -8.84 -25.64
CA ASP A 96 22.48 -8.96 -25.93
C ASP A 96 21.69 -7.75 -25.40
N LEU A 97 22.04 -7.29 -24.19
CA LEU A 97 21.41 -6.13 -23.56
C LEU A 97 21.73 -4.84 -24.30
N SER A 98 22.98 -4.61 -24.72
CA SER A 98 23.36 -3.44 -25.52
C SER A 98 22.67 -3.42 -26.88
N ARG A 99 22.51 -4.58 -27.52
CA ARG A 99 21.76 -4.71 -28.79
C ARG A 99 20.28 -4.42 -28.62
N LEU A 100 19.65 -4.91 -27.55
CA LEU A 100 18.26 -4.60 -27.21
C LEU A 100 18.10 -3.12 -26.89
N HIS A 101 19.01 -2.57 -26.08
CA HIS A 101 19.02 -1.16 -25.71
C HIS A 101 19.06 -0.26 -26.95
N ARG A 102 19.92 -0.56 -27.94
CA ARG A 102 20.00 0.21 -29.18
C ARG A 102 18.70 0.23 -30.00
N ARG A 103 17.89 -0.83 -29.96
CA ARG A 103 16.58 -0.85 -30.65
C ARG A 103 15.55 0.04 -29.97
N VAL A 104 15.66 0.19 -28.66
CA VAL A 104 14.64 0.81 -27.83
C VAL A 104 15.02 2.24 -27.42
N SER A 105 16.31 2.58 -27.46
CA SER A 105 16.87 3.84 -26.94
C SER A 105 16.32 5.10 -27.61
N GLU A 106 15.81 5.02 -28.84
CA GLU A 106 15.16 6.15 -29.51
C GLU A 106 13.92 6.65 -28.75
N ASN A 107 13.20 5.75 -28.09
CA ASN A 107 11.99 6.07 -27.35
C ASN A 107 12.26 6.45 -25.88
N PHE A 108 13.51 6.35 -25.41
CA PHE A 108 13.85 6.56 -24.01
C PHE A 108 13.60 7.99 -23.57
N VAL A 109 12.88 8.12 -22.45
CA VAL A 109 12.76 9.37 -21.73
C VAL A 109 13.84 9.45 -20.65
N LYS A 110 14.62 10.54 -20.61
CA LYS A 110 15.69 10.71 -19.62
C LYS A 110 15.10 10.93 -18.22
N ASN A 111 15.56 10.14 -17.25
CA ASN A 111 15.12 10.18 -15.85
C ASN A 111 16.33 10.30 -14.89
N GLN A 112 16.05 10.64 -13.63
CA GLN A 112 17.06 10.64 -12.57
C GLN A 112 17.51 9.20 -12.26
N GLY A 113 18.81 8.92 -12.28
CA GLY A 113 19.36 7.60 -11.95
C GLY A 113 19.72 6.73 -13.15
N ASP A 114 19.48 7.19 -14.39
CA ASP A 114 19.85 6.50 -15.66
C ASP A 114 21.36 6.20 -15.81
N ILE A 115 22.20 6.61 -14.85
CA ILE A 115 23.64 6.31 -14.82
C ILE A 115 23.90 4.88 -14.31
N ASN A 116 23.02 4.34 -13.47
CA ASN A 116 23.20 3.00 -12.93
C ASN A 116 22.81 1.95 -13.98
N ASN A 117 23.73 1.03 -14.27
CA ASN A 117 23.49 -0.06 -15.22
C ASN A 117 22.27 -0.92 -14.85
N ASP A 118 22.05 -1.20 -13.56
CA ASP A 118 20.94 -2.06 -13.10
C ASP A 118 19.58 -1.40 -13.42
N ILE A 119 19.48 -0.08 -13.19
CA ILE A 119 18.30 0.73 -13.54
C ILE A 119 18.11 0.74 -15.06
N MET A 120 19.19 0.93 -15.82
CA MET A 120 19.13 0.95 -17.29
C MET A 120 18.72 -0.40 -17.88
N LYS A 121 19.16 -1.52 -17.30
CA LYS A 121 18.70 -2.86 -17.68
C LYS A 121 17.19 -3.00 -17.49
N CYS A 122 16.70 -2.70 -16.28
CA CYS A 122 15.28 -2.80 -15.97
C CYS A 122 14.43 -1.90 -16.87
N LYS A 123 14.86 -0.65 -17.06
CA LYS A 123 14.22 0.30 -17.98
C LYS A 123 14.19 -0.22 -19.42
N THR A 124 15.30 -0.78 -19.90
CA THR A 124 15.36 -1.37 -21.25
C THR A 124 14.38 -2.53 -21.42
N LEU A 125 14.29 -3.42 -20.43
CA LEU A 125 13.34 -4.55 -20.45
C LEU A 125 11.88 -4.08 -20.41
N MET A 126 11.56 -3.08 -19.58
CA MET A 126 10.23 -2.48 -19.51
C MET A 126 9.82 -1.86 -20.86
N TYR A 127 10.70 -1.07 -21.48
CA TYR A 127 10.39 -0.47 -22.77
C TYR A 127 10.29 -1.51 -23.88
N ALA A 128 11.13 -2.56 -23.86
CA ALA A 128 11.02 -3.67 -24.81
C ALA A 128 9.64 -4.34 -24.73
N HIS A 129 9.12 -4.56 -23.52
CA HIS A 129 7.76 -5.05 -23.30
C HIS A 129 6.70 -4.11 -23.87
N LEU A 130 6.75 -2.81 -23.54
CA LEU A 130 5.72 -1.84 -23.95
C LEU A 130 5.71 -1.58 -25.47
N LEU A 131 6.85 -1.77 -26.14
CA LEU A 131 6.99 -1.60 -27.60
C LEU A 131 6.82 -2.91 -28.37
N ARG A 132 6.60 -4.05 -27.68
CA ARG A 132 6.49 -5.38 -28.27
C ARG A 132 7.75 -5.80 -29.06
N GLU A 133 8.92 -5.35 -28.60
CA GLU A 133 10.21 -5.72 -29.18
C GLU A 133 10.63 -7.12 -28.75
N ALA A 134 11.23 -7.88 -29.66
CA ALA A 134 11.68 -9.24 -29.36
C ALA A 134 12.84 -9.22 -28.35
N VAL A 135 12.63 -9.86 -27.20
CA VAL A 135 13.64 -9.99 -26.13
C VAL A 135 14.49 -11.25 -26.36
N PRO A 136 15.83 -11.15 -26.27
CA PRO A 136 16.71 -12.32 -26.38
C PRO A 136 16.42 -13.38 -25.31
N PRO A 137 16.57 -14.70 -25.61
CA PRO A 137 16.33 -15.76 -24.64
C PRO A 137 17.16 -15.65 -23.35
N SER A 138 18.35 -15.05 -23.43
CA SER A 138 19.24 -14.79 -22.29
C SER A 138 18.66 -13.80 -21.27
N LEU A 139 17.73 -12.93 -21.68
CA LEU A 139 17.09 -11.88 -20.89
C LEU A 139 15.62 -12.17 -20.56
N GLN A 140 15.04 -13.25 -21.09
CA GLN A 140 13.62 -13.58 -20.91
C GLN A 140 13.23 -13.76 -19.44
N ALA A 141 14.03 -14.50 -18.67
CA ALA A 141 13.78 -14.70 -17.24
C ALA A 141 13.84 -13.39 -16.44
N ASP A 142 14.74 -12.47 -16.84
CA ASP A 142 14.83 -11.15 -16.20
C ASP A 142 13.61 -10.29 -16.57
N MET A 143 13.11 -10.38 -17.81
CA MET A 143 11.90 -9.70 -18.25
C MET A 143 10.66 -10.19 -17.47
N GLU A 144 10.52 -11.51 -17.29
CA GLU A 144 9.43 -12.08 -16.51
C GLU A 144 9.46 -11.61 -15.05
N GLU A 145 10.65 -11.51 -14.43
CA GLU A 145 10.80 -10.97 -13.08
C GLU A 145 10.48 -9.46 -13.00
N VAL A 146 10.78 -8.68 -14.06
CA VAL A 146 10.33 -7.27 -14.12
C VAL A 146 8.80 -7.22 -14.12
N LEU A 147 8.17 -8.01 -14.97
CA LEU A 147 6.72 -8.00 -15.17
C LEU A 147 5.96 -8.56 -13.96
N SER A 148 6.56 -9.45 -13.17
CA SER A 148 5.93 -10.01 -11.96
C SER A 148 5.75 -8.97 -10.86
N ARG A 149 6.62 -7.95 -10.82
CA ARG A 149 6.61 -6.90 -9.78
C ARG A 149 6.14 -5.53 -10.25
N VAL A 150 6.00 -5.32 -11.56
CA VAL A 150 5.68 -3.98 -12.09
C VAL A 150 4.36 -3.44 -11.55
N HIS A 151 3.32 -4.26 -11.44
CA HIS A 151 2.02 -3.85 -10.90
C HIS A 151 2.03 -3.63 -9.39
N HIS A 152 2.83 -4.40 -8.64
CA HIS A 152 3.06 -4.15 -7.21
C HIS A 152 3.67 -2.76 -6.99
N LEU A 153 4.71 -2.43 -7.75
CA LEU A 153 5.39 -1.14 -7.65
C LEU A 153 4.55 0.03 -8.19
N LEU A 154 3.74 -0.19 -9.23
CA LEU A 154 2.76 0.78 -9.70
C LEU A 154 1.72 1.10 -8.64
N ASN A 155 1.22 0.10 -7.90
CA ASN A 155 0.30 0.34 -6.79
C ASN A 155 0.95 1.15 -5.67
N GLY A 156 2.22 0.87 -5.35
CA GLY A 156 3.01 1.69 -4.43
C GLY A 156 3.16 3.15 -4.88
N LEU A 157 3.49 3.35 -6.16
CA LEU A 157 3.59 4.69 -6.75
C LEU A 157 2.22 5.39 -6.77
N LEU A 158 1.15 4.66 -7.04
CA LEU A 158 -0.21 5.17 -7.04
C LEU A 158 -0.61 5.68 -5.65
N ASN A 159 -0.36 4.90 -4.60
CA ASN A 159 -0.63 5.29 -3.20
C ASN A 159 0.10 6.59 -2.85
N ILE A 160 1.38 6.73 -3.24
CA ILE A 160 2.13 7.98 -3.04
C ILE A 160 1.47 9.15 -3.78
N CYS A 161 1.03 8.95 -5.03
CA CYS A 161 0.36 10.02 -5.79
C CYS A 161 -0.97 10.45 -5.17
N MET A 162 -1.75 9.49 -4.66
CA MET A 162 -3.03 9.73 -4.02
C MET A 162 -2.86 10.45 -2.67
N GLU A 163 -1.86 10.05 -1.88
CA GLU A 163 -1.54 10.70 -0.60
C GLU A 163 -1.09 12.15 -0.80
N GLN A 164 -0.34 12.43 -1.87
CA GLN A 164 0.02 13.79 -2.28
C GLN A 164 -1.12 14.55 -2.98
N ARG A 165 -2.27 13.91 -3.22
CA ARG A 165 -3.43 14.45 -3.94
C ARG A 165 -3.14 14.91 -5.38
N PHE A 166 -2.17 14.28 -6.05
CA PHE A 166 -1.78 14.59 -7.42
C PHE A 166 -2.69 13.89 -8.43
N VAL A 167 -3.75 14.58 -8.88
CA VAL A 167 -4.76 14.01 -9.79
C VAL A 167 -4.15 13.57 -11.12
N THR A 168 -3.43 14.48 -11.79
CA THR A 168 -2.84 14.22 -13.12
C THR A 168 -1.85 13.06 -13.06
N ALA A 169 -0.96 13.06 -12.06
CA ALA A 169 -0.01 11.95 -11.87
C ALA A 169 -0.72 10.63 -11.58
N THR A 170 -1.75 10.64 -10.74
CA THR A 170 -2.55 9.44 -10.39
C THR A 170 -3.17 8.82 -11.64
N MET A 171 -3.82 9.63 -12.49
CA MET A 171 -4.38 9.16 -13.76
C MET A 171 -3.31 8.57 -14.68
N ASN A 172 -2.15 9.23 -14.80
CA ASN A 172 -1.05 8.78 -15.64
C ASN A 172 -0.40 7.48 -15.11
N VAL A 173 -0.38 7.26 -13.80
CA VAL A 173 0.10 6.00 -13.19
C VAL A 173 -0.88 4.86 -13.47
N ILE A 174 -2.19 5.12 -13.41
CA ILE A 174 -3.22 4.14 -13.78
C ILE A 174 -3.15 3.80 -15.26
N GLU A 175 -3.03 4.81 -16.13
CA GLU A 175 -2.81 4.59 -17.56
C GLU A 175 -1.54 3.74 -17.78
N CYS A 176 -0.44 4.02 -17.05
CA CYS A 176 0.76 3.19 -17.12
C CYS A 176 0.50 1.73 -16.73
N SER A 177 -0.35 1.49 -15.74
CA SER A 177 -0.81 0.13 -15.38
C SER A 177 -1.54 -0.55 -16.54
N GLN A 178 -2.45 0.15 -17.21
CA GLN A 178 -3.16 -0.35 -18.39
C GLN A 178 -2.17 -0.68 -19.52
N LEU A 179 -1.19 0.20 -19.77
CA LEU A 179 -0.15 0.04 -20.80
C LEU A 179 0.75 -1.19 -20.55
N PHE A 180 1.16 -1.44 -19.30
CA PHE A 180 1.92 -2.66 -18.97
C PHE A 180 1.08 -3.93 -19.13
N THR A 181 -0.19 -3.87 -18.77
CA THR A 181 -1.14 -4.99 -18.89
C THR A 181 -1.39 -5.35 -20.36
N GLN A 182 -1.67 -4.36 -21.20
CA GLN A 182 -1.97 -4.55 -22.64
C GLN A 182 -0.73 -4.57 -23.54
N SER A 183 0.47 -4.38 -22.97
CA SER A 183 1.74 -4.25 -23.71
C SER A 183 1.62 -3.19 -24.82
N LEU A 184 1.42 -1.94 -24.40
CA LEU A 184 1.23 -0.79 -25.29
C LEU A 184 2.11 0.38 -24.87
N TRP A 185 2.50 1.21 -25.84
CA TRP A 185 3.18 2.47 -25.58
C TRP A 185 2.18 3.62 -25.41
N PHE A 186 2.51 4.66 -24.63
CA PHE A 186 1.57 5.72 -24.22
C PHE A 186 0.95 6.58 -25.34
N HIS A 187 1.49 6.56 -26.57
CA HIS A 187 0.86 7.19 -27.74
C HIS A 187 0.24 6.17 -28.71
N SER A 188 0.20 4.90 -28.33
CA SER A 188 -0.38 3.84 -29.15
C SER A 188 -1.88 4.02 -29.26
N ASN A 189 -2.45 3.60 -30.38
CA ASN A 189 -3.89 3.58 -30.52
C ASN A 189 -4.48 2.50 -29.60
N GLN A 190 -5.55 2.82 -28.88
CA GLN A 190 -6.25 1.93 -27.96
C GLN A 190 -6.68 0.61 -28.63
N LEU A 191 -7.00 0.64 -29.93
CA LEU A 191 -7.41 -0.55 -30.69
C LEU A 191 -6.33 -1.63 -30.85
N LEU A 192 -5.06 -1.34 -30.53
CA LEU A 192 -3.99 -2.35 -30.49
C LEU A 192 -4.12 -3.32 -29.30
N GLN A 193 -5.08 -3.10 -28.40
CA GLN A 193 -5.48 -4.07 -27.37
C GLN A 193 -6.37 -5.19 -27.92
N LEU A 194 -7.00 -5.00 -29.09
CA LEU A 194 -7.83 -6.02 -29.72
C LEU A 194 -6.95 -7.16 -30.28
N PRO A 195 -7.43 -8.42 -30.23
CA PRO A 195 -6.70 -9.53 -30.80
C PRO A 195 -6.58 -9.37 -32.32
N HIS A 196 -5.42 -9.76 -32.88
CA HIS A 196 -5.12 -9.72 -34.32
C HIS A 196 -5.12 -8.31 -34.97
N PHE A 197 -5.09 -7.24 -34.18
CA PHE A 197 -5.05 -5.87 -34.69
C PHE A 197 -3.62 -5.38 -34.96
N ASP A 198 -3.38 -5.04 -36.21
CA ASP A 198 -2.16 -4.35 -36.64
C ASP A 198 -2.43 -2.87 -36.95
N GLN A 199 -1.34 -2.10 -37.08
CA GLN A 199 -1.37 -0.71 -37.54
C GLN A 199 -2.12 -0.52 -38.87
N GLN A 200 -2.13 -1.54 -39.75
CA GLN A 200 -2.89 -1.50 -41.01
C GLN A 200 -4.40 -1.64 -40.78
N CYS A 201 -4.81 -2.56 -39.89
CA CYS A 201 -6.22 -2.75 -39.52
C CYS A 201 -6.82 -1.45 -38.97
N ILE A 202 -6.06 -0.76 -38.12
CA ILE A 202 -6.48 0.51 -37.51
C ILE A 202 -6.72 1.59 -38.56
N LYS A 203 -5.86 1.70 -39.58
CA LYS A 203 -6.04 2.66 -40.68
C LYS A 203 -7.32 2.37 -41.48
N MET A 204 -7.68 1.10 -41.67
CA MET A 204 -8.90 0.70 -42.38
C MET A 204 -10.15 0.98 -41.55
N ILE A 205 -10.13 0.61 -40.27
CA ILE A 205 -11.23 0.85 -39.33
C ILE A 205 -11.49 2.34 -39.12
N ASN A 206 -10.45 3.15 -38.94
CA ASN A 206 -10.61 4.60 -38.76
C ASN A 206 -11.33 5.27 -39.93
N LYS A 207 -11.22 4.73 -41.15
CA LYS A 207 -12.00 5.22 -42.31
C LYS A 207 -13.49 4.88 -42.20
N GLY A 208 -13.81 3.68 -41.69
CA GLY A 208 -15.18 3.22 -41.52
C GLY A 208 -15.94 3.94 -40.41
N ILE A 209 -15.21 4.39 -39.38
CA ILE A 209 -15.81 4.97 -38.17
C ILE A 209 -15.66 6.51 -38.09
N ALA A 210 -15.11 7.14 -39.12
CA ALA A 210 -14.92 8.60 -39.13
C ALA A 210 -16.23 9.40 -38.92
N ALA A 211 -17.38 8.82 -39.27
CA ALA A 211 -18.70 9.45 -39.14
C ALA A 211 -19.36 9.25 -37.77
N SER A 212 -18.98 8.23 -36.98
CA SER A 212 -19.62 7.98 -35.68
C SER A 212 -19.01 8.84 -34.56
N LYS A 213 -19.86 9.28 -33.64
CA LYS A 213 -19.52 10.08 -32.46
C LYS A 213 -19.42 9.17 -31.24
N GLY A 214 -18.52 9.47 -30.30
CA GLY A 214 -18.32 8.66 -29.10
C GLY A 214 -16.86 8.27 -28.88
N GLU A 215 -16.63 7.36 -27.94
CA GLU A 215 -15.32 6.77 -27.66
C GLU A 215 -14.95 5.73 -28.73
N LEU A 216 -13.66 5.42 -28.85
CA LEU A 216 -13.16 4.62 -29.96
C LEU A 216 -13.61 3.15 -29.88
N MET A 217 -13.72 2.60 -28.66
CA MET A 217 -14.18 1.23 -28.43
C MET A 217 -15.67 1.07 -28.72
N ASP A 218 -16.50 1.98 -28.22
CA ASP A 218 -17.95 2.03 -28.47
C ASP A 218 -18.24 2.08 -29.97
N LYS A 219 -17.51 2.93 -30.68
CA LYS A 219 -17.53 3.06 -32.13
C LYS A 219 -17.25 1.75 -32.89
N VAL A 220 -16.31 0.94 -32.41
CA VAL A 220 -16.00 -0.37 -33.02
C VAL A 220 -17.08 -1.39 -32.69
N LYS A 221 -17.69 -1.29 -31.50
CA LYS A 221 -18.84 -2.11 -31.10
C LYS A 221 -20.07 -1.80 -31.96
N GLU A 222 -20.35 -0.52 -32.21
CA GLU A 222 -21.44 -0.03 -33.07
C GLU A 222 -21.28 -0.42 -34.55
N LEU A 223 -20.04 -0.50 -35.04
CA LEU A 223 -19.74 -0.93 -36.41
C LEU A 223 -20.35 -2.31 -36.71
N GLY A 224 -20.38 -3.18 -35.70
CA GLY A 224 -20.91 -4.55 -35.79
C GLY A 224 -20.04 -5.50 -36.63
N GLY A 225 -20.28 -6.80 -36.45
CA GLY A 225 -19.52 -7.87 -37.10
C GLY A 225 -19.51 -7.81 -38.64
N PRO A 226 -20.66 -7.66 -39.33
CA PRO A 226 -20.71 -7.70 -40.81
C PRO A 226 -19.89 -6.60 -41.47
N ARG A 227 -20.01 -5.36 -40.98
CA ARG A 227 -19.28 -4.22 -41.55
C ARG A 227 -17.79 -4.28 -41.20
N ARG A 228 -17.42 -4.80 -40.03
CA ARG A 228 -16.01 -5.03 -39.67
C ARG A 228 -15.36 -6.06 -40.60
N ARG A 229 -16.06 -7.13 -40.97
CA ARG A 229 -15.57 -8.14 -41.95
C ARG A 229 -15.36 -7.54 -43.34
N GLU A 230 -16.23 -6.64 -43.77
CA GLU A 230 -16.06 -5.92 -45.05
C GLU A 230 -14.81 -5.01 -45.04
N LEU A 231 -14.55 -4.32 -43.92
CA LEU A 231 -13.41 -3.41 -43.79
C LEU A 231 -12.07 -4.13 -43.54
N LEU A 232 -12.10 -5.32 -42.95
CA LEU A 232 -10.93 -6.15 -42.65
C LEU A 232 -11.02 -7.52 -43.35
N PRO A 233 -10.89 -7.56 -44.69
CA PRO A 233 -10.97 -8.80 -45.46
C PRO A 233 -9.76 -9.72 -45.25
N ASN A 234 -8.66 -9.21 -44.68
CA ASN A 234 -7.44 -9.98 -44.45
C ASN A 234 -7.52 -10.89 -43.22
N LEU A 235 -8.51 -10.71 -42.35
CA LEU A 235 -8.71 -11.53 -41.16
C LEU A 235 -9.66 -12.69 -41.46
N THR A 236 -9.36 -13.85 -40.88
CA THR A 236 -10.19 -15.05 -40.97
C THR A 236 -11.46 -14.94 -40.11
N ASP A 237 -12.46 -15.77 -40.38
CA ASP A 237 -13.70 -15.79 -39.59
C ASP A 237 -13.46 -16.13 -38.12
N GLU A 238 -12.47 -17.00 -37.83
CA GLU A 238 -12.06 -17.34 -36.45
C GLU A 238 -11.46 -16.11 -35.74
N GLN A 239 -10.59 -15.35 -36.41
CA GLN A 239 -10.03 -14.12 -35.84
C GLN A 239 -11.09 -13.05 -35.60
N HIS A 240 -12.09 -12.96 -36.48
CA HIS A 240 -13.24 -12.06 -36.26
C HIS A 240 -14.07 -12.49 -35.05
N LEU A 241 -14.20 -13.79 -34.80
CA LEU A 241 -14.89 -14.31 -33.62
C LEU A 241 -14.12 -13.99 -32.33
N ASP A 242 -12.79 -14.12 -32.31
CA ASP A 242 -11.96 -13.70 -31.16
C ASP A 242 -12.18 -12.21 -30.83
N ILE A 243 -12.27 -11.36 -31.86
CA ILE A 243 -12.55 -9.94 -31.71
C ILE A 243 -13.96 -9.71 -31.13
N ASP A 244 -14.96 -10.46 -31.59
CA ASP A 244 -16.33 -10.37 -31.05
C ASP A 244 -16.38 -10.78 -29.58
N ILE A 245 -15.67 -11.85 -29.21
CA ILE A 245 -15.54 -12.28 -27.81
C ILE A 245 -14.90 -11.17 -26.98
N PHE A 246 -13.79 -10.59 -27.44
CA PHE A 246 -13.14 -9.49 -26.73
C PHE A 246 -14.08 -8.30 -26.53
N LEU A 247 -14.77 -7.85 -27.60
CA LEU A 247 -15.69 -6.70 -27.53
C LEU A 247 -16.92 -6.96 -26.64
N ALA A 248 -17.33 -8.21 -26.49
CA ALA A 248 -18.40 -8.60 -25.57
C ALA A 248 -17.96 -8.56 -24.11
N HIS A 249 -16.70 -8.93 -23.82
CA HIS A 249 -16.12 -8.89 -22.47
C HIS A 249 -15.51 -7.53 -22.11
N PHE A 250 -15.28 -6.64 -23.08
CA PHE A 250 -14.70 -5.33 -22.84
C PHE A 250 -15.56 -4.54 -21.85
N PRO A 251 -14.96 -3.92 -20.81
CA PRO A 251 -15.76 -3.33 -19.76
C PRO A 251 -16.59 -2.14 -20.22
N GLU A 252 -17.89 -2.25 -20.02
CA GLU A 252 -18.86 -1.17 -20.18
C GLU A 252 -19.44 -0.82 -18.81
N ILE A 253 -19.23 0.43 -18.38
CA ILE A 253 -19.67 0.95 -17.08
C ILE A 253 -20.69 2.07 -17.25
N GLU A 254 -21.72 2.01 -16.42
CA GLU A 254 -22.63 3.10 -16.13
C GLU A 254 -22.45 3.57 -14.68
N ILE A 255 -22.44 4.88 -14.48
CA ILE A 255 -22.23 5.51 -13.17
C ILE A 255 -23.49 6.31 -12.84
N SER A 256 -24.12 5.97 -11.74
CA SER A 256 -25.10 6.82 -11.07
C SER A 256 -24.53 7.28 -9.73
N PHE A 257 -24.96 8.45 -9.26
CA PHE A 257 -24.47 8.98 -8.00
C PHE A 257 -25.58 9.73 -7.29
N ASP A 258 -25.49 9.72 -5.97
CA ASP A 258 -26.30 10.52 -5.08
C ASP A 258 -25.39 11.21 -4.05
N ALA A 259 -25.65 12.48 -3.78
CA ALA A 259 -24.83 13.28 -2.90
C ALA A 259 -25.73 14.09 -1.97
N HIS A 260 -25.83 13.64 -0.73
CA HIS A 260 -26.69 14.21 0.31
C HIS A 260 -25.90 14.48 1.60
N VAL A 261 -26.49 15.26 2.49
CA VAL A 261 -26.07 15.40 3.89
C VAL A 261 -27.06 14.58 4.70
N GLU A 262 -26.61 13.93 5.78
CA GLU A 262 -27.51 13.23 6.69
C GLU A 262 -28.51 14.24 7.28
N ASP A 263 -29.79 13.89 7.28
CA ASP A 263 -30.90 14.64 7.88
C ASP A 263 -31.26 16.01 7.25
N GLU A 264 -30.60 16.44 6.16
CA GLU A 264 -30.83 17.76 5.56
C GLU A 264 -30.93 17.75 4.02
N GLU A 265 -31.90 18.50 3.47
CA GLU A 265 -32.08 18.68 2.03
C GLU A 265 -31.04 19.66 1.42
N ASP A 266 -30.68 20.69 2.17
CA ASP A 266 -29.79 21.78 1.75
C ASP A 266 -28.39 21.58 2.32
N VAL A 267 -27.36 21.77 1.48
CA VAL A 267 -25.96 21.62 1.89
C VAL A 267 -25.38 22.97 2.26
N GLN A 268 -24.81 23.09 3.46
CA GLN A 268 -24.15 24.28 3.96
C GLN A 268 -22.63 24.14 3.96
N GLU A 269 -21.94 25.28 4.01
CA GLU A 269 -20.49 25.33 4.18
C GLU A 269 -20.06 24.63 5.48
N GLY A 270 -19.16 23.65 5.37
CA GLY A 270 -18.65 22.88 6.51
C GLY A 270 -19.39 21.57 6.79
N ASP A 271 -20.49 21.28 6.09
CA ASP A 271 -21.21 20.02 6.26
C ASP A 271 -20.43 18.82 5.69
N VAL A 272 -20.64 17.64 6.27
CA VAL A 272 -20.11 16.39 5.72
C VAL A 272 -21.04 15.88 4.63
N LEU A 273 -20.56 15.90 3.39
CA LEU A 273 -21.24 15.34 2.24
C LEU A 273 -20.98 13.84 2.14
N ASN A 274 -22.07 13.07 2.09
CA ASN A 274 -22.05 11.65 1.75
C ASN A 274 -22.31 11.49 0.25
N LEU A 275 -21.25 11.20 -0.50
CA LEU A 275 -21.36 10.83 -1.91
C LEU A 275 -21.43 9.31 -2.03
N VAL A 276 -22.57 8.84 -2.50
CA VAL A 276 -22.79 7.46 -2.92
C VAL A 276 -22.62 7.38 -4.43
N VAL A 277 -21.66 6.58 -4.90
CA VAL A 277 -21.47 6.26 -6.31
C VAL A 277 -21.91 4.82 -6.54
N LYS A 278 -22.93 4.64 -7.37
CA LYS A 278 -23.41 3.33 -7.84
C LYS A 278 -22.84 3.06 -9.22
N ILE A 279 -22.24 1.89 -9.39
CA ILE A 279 -21.51 1.48 -10.58
C ILE A 279 -22.17 0.22 -11.12
N GLU A 280 -22.66 0.27 -12.36
CA GLU A 280 -23.17 -0.90 -13.07
C GLU A 280 -22.23 -1.30 -14.21
N ARG A 281 -21.79 -2.55 -14.21
CA ARG A 281 -20.96 -3.18 -15.24
C ARG A 281 -21.81 -4.02 -16.19
N LYS A 282 -22.28 -3.42 -17.28
CA LYS A 282 -23.21 -4.03 -18.26
C LYS A 282 -22.70 -5.30 -18.95
N HIS A 283 -21.38 -5.45 -19.04
CA HIS A 283 -20.72 -6.59 -19.66
C HIS A 283 -20.76 -7.85 -18.79
N LEU A 284 -21.06 -7.73 -17.50
CA LEU A 284 -21.16 -8.86 -16.58
C LEU A 284 -22.60 -9.42 -16.55
N PRO A 285 -22.77 -10.73 -16.32
CA PRO A 285 -24.10 -11.32 -16.16
C PRO A 285 -24.81 -10.72 -14.94
N ASP A 286 -26.14 -10.65 -15.01
CA ASP A 286 -26.95 -10.24 -13.85
C ASP A 286 -26.74 -11.23 -12.71
N ASP A 287 -26.54 -10.67 -11.53
CA ASP A 287 -26.40 -11.46 -10.33
C ASP A 287 -27.76 -11.57 -9.62
N PRO A 288 -28.38 -12.76 -9.59
CA PRO A 288 -29.68 -12.95 -8.97
C PRO A 288 -29.66 -12.80 -7.44
N ASN A 289 -28.48 -12.76 -6.82
CA ASN A 289 -28.33 -12.55 -5.38
C ASN A 289 -28.05 -11.09 -5.00
N TRP A 290 -27.92 -10.19 -5.97
CA TRP A 290 -27.74 -8.77 -5.70
C TRP A 290 -29.06 -8.16 -5.23
N VAL A 291 -29.00 -7.42 -4.13
CA VAL A 291 -30.11 -6.67 -3.55
C VAL A 291 -29.56 -5.27 -3.33
N ASP A 292 -30.22 -4.26 -3.89
CA ASP A 292 -29.87 -2.85 -3.66
C ASP A 292 -30.15 -2.55 -2.17
N GLU A 293 -29.10 -2.48 -1.36
CA GLU A 293 -29.23 -2.38 0.11
C GLU A 293 -29.95 -1.09 0.59
N ASP A 294 -30.12 -0.11 -0.29
CA ASP A 294 -30.70 1.21 -0.01
C ASP A 294 -32.19 1.30 -0.33
N GLU A 295 -32.73 0.42 -1.20
CA GLU A 295 -34.19 0.39 -1.43
C GLU A 295 -34.94 -0.13 -0.20
N ASP A 296 -34.24 -0.78 0.74
CA ASP A 296 -34.81 -1.43 1.92
C ASP A 296 -34.70 -0.56 3.21
N GLU A 297 -34.18 0.68 3.16
CA GLU A 297 -34.02 1.55 4.35
C GLU A 297 -35.15 2.57 4.55
N ASP A 298 -35.97 2.83 3.53
CA ASP A 298 -37.11 3.74 3.67
C ASP A 298 -38.20 3.11 4.57
N GLU A 299 -38.55 3.82 5.65
CA GLU A 299 -39.77 3.55 6.41
C GLU A 299 -40.96 3.59 5.44
N PRO A 300 -41.87 2.60 5.45
CA PRO A 300 -42.90 2.51 4.43
C PRO A 300 -43.76 3.75 4.53
N ASP A 301 -43.81 4.54 3.46
CA ASP A 301 -44.78 5.62 3.37
C ASP A 301 -46.18 5.02 3.57
N ASP A 302 -47.02 5.69 4.37
CA ASP A 302 -48.39 5.26 4.69
C ASP A 302 -49.18 4.94 3.40
N SER A 303 -48.77 5.54 2.28
CA SER A 303 -49.30 5.34 0.92
C SER A 303 -49.16 3.92 0.35
N ILE A 304 -48.29 3.07 0.89
CA ILE A 304 -48.14 1.66 0.45
C ILE A 304 -49.41 0.86 0.72
N PHE A 305 -50.11 1.16 1.81
CA PHE A 305 -51.30 0.43 2.24
C PHE A 305 -52.60 1.06 1.75
N ASP A 306 -52.57 2.25 1.13
CA ASP A 306 -53.74 2.99 0.67
C ASP A 306 -54.66 2.15 -0.23
N SER A 307 -54.08 1.35 -1.12
CA SER A 307 -54.84 0.47 -2.00
C SER A 307 -55.64 -0.60 -1.24
N GLN A 308 -55.09 -1.11 -0.14
CA GLN A 308 -55.66 -2.18 0.67
C GLN A 308 -56.56 -1.65 1.80
N LEU A 309 -56.35 -0.40 2.19
CA LEU A 309 -57.16 0.33 3.18
C LEU A 309 -58.34 1.07 2.56
N SER A 310 -58.37 1.24 1.23
CA SER A 310 -59.45 1.95 0.50
C SER A 310 -60.86 1.38 0.68
N GLU A 311 -60.97 0.12 1.13
CA GLU A 311 -62.25 -0.56 1.40
C GLU A 311 -62.84 -0.21 2.78
N TYR A 312 -62.06 0.45 3.65
CA TYR A 312 -62.43 0.77 5.03
C TYR A 312 -62.57 2.29 5.22
N GLU A 313 -63.49 2.71 6.09
CA GLU A 313 -63.61 4.14 6.43
C GLU A 313 -62.40 4.60 7.27
N PRO A 314 -61.77 5.74 6.94
CA PRO A 314 -60.66 6.29 7.71
C PRO A 314 -61.04 6.48 9.18
N GLU A 315 -60.14 6.18 10.11
CA GLU A 315 -60.33 6.26 11.57
C GLU A 315 -61.37 5.28 12.17
N SER A 316 -61.87 4.31 11.38
CA SER A 316 -62.70 3.23 11.93
C SER A 316 -61.86 2.18 12.67
N GLU A 317 -62.45 1.51 13.66
CA GLU A 317 -61.78 0.46 14.46
C GLU A 317 -61.29 -0.70 13.55
N GLU A 318 -62.03 -1.00 12.48
CA GLU A 318 -61.65 -2.00 11.47
C GLU A 318 -60.50 -1.52 10.57
N TYR A 319 -60.46 -0.23 10.21
CA TYR A 319 -59.35 0.39 9.46
C TYR A 319 -58.04 0.32 10.24
N GLU A 320 -58.06 0.72 11.52
CA GLU A 320 -56.86 0.70 12.37
C GLU A 320 -56.36 -0.72 12.60
N THR A 321 -57.26 -1.67 12.85
CA THR A 321 -56.88 -3.09 13.00
C THR A 321 -56.23 -3.63 11.73
N ARG A 322 -56.77 -3.29 10.55
CA ARG A 322 -56.22 -3.74 9.27
C ARG A 322 -54.89 -3.07 8.94
N LYS A 323 -54.74 -1.78 9.24
CA LYS A 323 -53.48 -1.03 9.11
C LYS A 323 -52.40 -1.67 10.00
N GLU A 324 -52.72 -2.00 11.24
CA GLU A 324 -51.78 -2.61 12.18
C GLU A 324 -51.37 -4.04 11.75
N GLU A 325 -52.29 -4.86 11.25
CA GLU A 325 -51.97 -6.17 10.64
C GLU A 325 -51.01 -6.06 9.45
N LEU A 326 -51.23 -5.08 8.56
CA LEU A 326 -50.37 -4.86 7.39
C LEU A 326 -48.97 -4.37 7.81
N MET A 327 -48.90 -3.50 8.82
CA MET A 327 -47.65 -3.06 9.43
C MET A 327 -46.89 -4.19 10.10
N ASP A 328 -47.58 -5.12 10.78
CA ASP A 328 -46.95 -6.31 11.38
C ASP A 328 -46.31 -7.22 10.33
N VAL A 329 -47.04 -7.53 9.26
CA VAL A 329 -46.51 -8.35 8.15
C VAL A 329 -45.29 -7.69 7.50
N TRP A 330 -45.34 -6.36 7.34
CA TRP A 330 -44.21 -5.60 6.82
C TRP A 330 -43.01 -5.63 7.77
N ARG A 331 -43.22 -5.39 9.07
CA ARG A 331 -42.16 -5.44 10.10
C ARG A 331 -41.47 -6.80 10.14
N ASP A 332 -42.25 -7.89 10.11
CA ASP A 332 -41.71 -9.25 10.08
C ASP A 332 -40.86 -9.49 8.81
N ALA A 333 -41.35 -9.07 7.64
CA ALA A 333 -40.61 -9.19 6.39
C ALA A 333 -39.31 -8.34 6.39
N TYR A 334 -39.36 -7.13 6.96
CA TYR A 334 -38.21 -6.25 7.14
C TYR A 334 -37.16 -6.89 8.07
N PHE A 335 -37.57 -7.38 9.26
CA PHE A 335 -36.65 -8.03 10.19
C PHE A 335 -36.03 -9.31 9.61
N GLU A 336 -36.78 -10.10 8.84
CA GLU A 336 -36.21 -11.25 8.13
C GLU A 336 -35.18 -10.85 7.07
N ARG A 337 -35.43 -9.78 6.30
CA ARG A 337 -34.46 -9.23 5.35
C ARG A 337 -33.20 -8.72 6.07
N GLN A 338 -33.35 -7.95 7.15
CA GLN A 338 -32.25 -7.44 7.96
C GLN A 338 -31.44 -8.57 8.63
N LYS A 339 -32.11 -9.64 9.09
CA LYS A 339 -31.43 -10.82 9.61
C LYS A 339 -30.62 -11.53 8.52
N LYS A 340 -31.19 -11.72 7.32
CA LYS A 340 -30.46 -12.27 6.17
C LYS A 340 -29.31 -11.37 5.74
N LYS A 341 -29.47 -10.04 5.79
CA LYS A 341 -28.41 -9.04 5.55
C LYS A 341 -27.28 -9.27 6.56
N ARG A 342 -27.55 -9.22 7.86
CA ARG A 342 -26.56 -9.48 8.93
C ARG A 342 -25.87 -10.86 8.82
N GLU A 343 -26.60 -11.91 8.45
CA GLU A 343 -26.00 -13.23 8.21
C GLU A 343 -25.04 -13.21 7.01
N ARG A 344 -25.43 -12.55 5.90
CA ARG A 344 -24.55 -12.30 4.75
C ARG A 344 -23.33 -11.46 5.15
N GLU A 345 -23.50 -10.43 5.97
CA GLU A 345 -22.43 -9.54 6.46
C GLU A 345 -21.45 -10.24 7.41
N LYS A 346 -21.94 -11.12 8.28
CA LYS A 346 -21.09 -11.95 9.14
C LYS A 346 -20.28 -12.96 8.33
N THR A 347 -20.82 -13.45 7.22
CA THR A 347 -20.04 -14.19 6.22
C THR A 347 -19.18 -13.30 5.30
N ARG A 348 -19.35 -11.96 5.35
CA ARG A 348 -18.72 -10.94 4.48
C ARG A 348 -17.40 -10.40 5.03
N ASN A 349 -17.15 -10.42 6.36
CA ASN A 349 -16.03 -9.68 6.94
C ASN A 349 -14.79 -10.55 7.25
N PRO A 350 -13.67 -10.39 6.53
CA PRO A 350 -12.37 -10.90 6.95
C PRO A 350 -11.65 -10.02 7.99
N GLN A 351 -12.20 -8.87 8.40
CA GLN A 351 -11.56 -7.94 9.34
C GLN A 351 -12.03 -8.06 10.79
N THR A 352 -13.13 -8.78 11.09
CA THR A 352 -13.52 -9.08 12.47
C THR A 352 -12.75 -10.28 13.02
N GLY A 353 -11.44 -10.11 13.25
CA GLY A 353 -10.66 -10.74 14.33
C GLY A 353 -10.70 -12.27 14.54
N GLU A 354 -11.41 -13.06 13.74
CA GLU A 354 -11.41 -14.51 13.79
C GLU A 354 -10.42 -15.02 12.75
N LEU A 355 -9.32 -15.56 13.26
CA LEU A 355 -8.23 -16.18 12.51
C LEU A 355 -8.69 -16.91 11.24
N GLY A 356 -8.14 -16.51 10.09
CA GLY A 356 -8.10 -17.39 8.93
C GLY A 356 -7.61 -16.70 7.67
N PHE A 357 -6.36 -16.97 7.30
CA PHE A 357 -5.71 -16.71 6.00
C PHE A 357 -6.42 -17.38 4.78
N ALA A 358 -7.74 -17.55 4.79
CA ALA A 358 -8.48 -18.40 3.86
C ALA A 358 -9.93 -17.97 3.57
N ALA A 359 -10.33 -16.72 3.86
CA ALA A 359 -11.59 -16.22 3.33
C ALA A 359 -11.44 -16.03 1.81
N LYS A 360 -12.00 -16.95 1.00
CA LYS A 360 -12.09 -16.76 -0.45
C LYS A 360 -12.97 -15.54 -0.73
N PRO A 361 -12.61 -14.67 -1.69
CA PRO A 361 -13.48 -13.57 -2.09
C PRO A 361 -14.85 -14.13 -2.49
N LEU A 362 -15.92 -13.41 -2.14
CA LEU A 362 -17.32 -13.81 -2.37
C LEU A 362 -17.63 -14.16 -3.83
N ARG A 363 -16.85 -13.64 -4.78
CA ARG A 363 -16.97 -13.92 -6.22
C ARG A 363 -15.60 -14.02 -6.86
N ASP A 364 -15.56 -14.83 -7.91
CA ASP A 364 -14.35 -14.99 -8.71
C ASP A 364 -13.98 -13.64 -9.36
N PRO A 365 -12.70 -13.25 -9.31
CA PRO A 365 -12.26 -12.03 -9.92
C PRO A 365 -12.41 -12.11 -11.45
N VAL A 366 -12.91 -11.04 -12.07
CA VAL A 366 -13.09 -10.96 -13.52
C VAL A 366 -11.71 -10.93 -14.21
N PRO A 367 -11.38 -11.94 -15.04
CA PRO A 367 -10.08 -12.02 -15.69
C PRO A 367 -9.96 -11.02 -16.84
N VAL A 368 -8.74 -10.52 -17.05
CA VAL A 368 -8.40 -9.57 -18.12
C VAL A 368 -7.81 -10.32 -19.30
N HIS A 369 -8.24 -9.96 -20.52
CA HIS A 369 -7.58 -10.38 -21.73
C HIS A 369 -6.25 -9.61 -21.91
N ALA A 370 -5.14 -10.25 -21.58
CA ALA A 370 -3.79 -9.69 -21.67
C ALA A 370 -2.77 -10.74 -22.15
N PRO A 371 -2.85 -11.22 -23.41
CA PRO A 371 -2.06 -12.36 -23.89
C PRO A 371 -0.54 -12.12 -23.95
N LEU A 372 -0.11 -10.86 -23.98
CA LEU A 372 1.30 -10.47 -23.99
C LEU A 372 1.87 -10.29 -22.58
N PHE A 373 1.03 -10.33 -21.55
CA PHE A 373 1.47 -10.25 -20.17
C PHE A 373 1.55 -11.67 -19.58
N PRO A 374 2.69 -12.07 -18.97
CA PRO A 374 2.95 -13.48 -18.63
C PRO A 374 2.19 -13.99 -17.39
N PHE A 375 1.54 -13.12 -16.62
CA PHE A 375 0.85 -13.48 -15.39
C PHE A 375 -0.65 -13.22 -15.48
N ASP A 376 -1.45 -13.96 -14.71
CA ASP A 376 -2.88 -13.75 -14.64
C ASP A 376 -3.19 -12.36 -14.08
N ARG A 377 -4.11 -11.65 -14.75
CA ARG A 377 -4.57 -10.33 -14.35
C ARG A 377 -6.07 -10.31 -14.26
N TYR A 378 -6.53 -9.53 -13.31
CA TYR A 378 -7.94 -9.32 -13.03
C TYR A 378 -8.24 -7.84 -13.10
N GLU A 379 -9.48 -7.52 -13.45
CA GLU A 379 -9.92 -6.14 -13.50
C GLU A 379 -9.77 -5.51 -12.11
N GLN A 380 -9.36 -4.26 -12.07
CA GLN A 380 -9.41 -3.48 -10.83
C GLN A 380 -9.88 -2.09 -11.21
N TRP A 381 -10.78 -1.57 -10.40
CA TRP A 381 -11.44 -0.30 -10.65
C TRP A 381 -11.14 0.65 -9.51
N MET A 382 -11.06 1.93 -9.84
CA MET A 382 -10.83 2.98 -8.86
C MET A 382 -11.79 4.12 -9.13
N VAL A 383 -12.48 4.54 -8.07
CA VAL A 383 -13.37 5.70 -8.09
C VAL A 383 -12.62 6.86 -7.47
N MET A 384 -12.52 7.97 -8.18
CA MET A 384 -11.93 9.21 -7.69
C MET A 384 -12.92 10.35 -7.79
N LEU A 385 -12.96 11.17 -6.75
CA LEU A 385 -13.66 12.44 -6.74
C LEU A 385 -12.63 13.57 -6.88
N VAL A 386 -12.76 14.36 -7.94
CA VAL A 386 -11.83 15.44 -8.28
C VAL A 386 -12.58 16.77 -8.26
N ASP A 387 -12.04 17.78 -7.59
CA ASP A 387 -12.52 19.16 -7.73
C ASP A 387 -12.00 19.74 -9.05
N GLN A 388 -12.91 20.09 -9.96
CA GLN A 388 -12.56 20.59 -11.29
C GLN A 388 -11.85 21.95 -11.24
N LYS A 389 -12.14 22.79 -10.23
CA LYS A 389 -11.58 24.14 -10.14
C LYS A 389 -10.14 24.11 -9.64
N THR A 390 -9.86 23.29 -8.64
CA THR A 390 -8.52 23.20 -8.03
C THR A 390 -7.67 22.07 -8.62
N ASN A 391 -8.27 21.17 -9.42
CA ASN A 391 -7.65 19.95 -9.92
C ASN A 391 -7.02 19.10 -8.80
N ARG A 392 -7.69 19.06 -7.64
CA ARG A 392 -7.25 18.30 -6.47
C ARG A 392 -8.14 17.10 -6.23
N LEU A 393 -7.51 16.03 -5.74
CA LEU A 393 -8.20 14.83 -5.30
C LEU A 393 -8.92 15.14 -3.97
N VAL A 394 -10.23 14.92 -3.95
CA VAL A 394 -11.08 15.10 -2.76
C VAL A 394 -11.15 13.80 -1.97
N GLY A 395 -11.44 12.70 -2.68
CA GLY A 395 -11.52 11.36 -2.11
C GLY A 395 -11.35 10.32 -3.20
N TYR A 396 -10.99 9.11 -2.80
CA TYR A 396 -10.85 7.98 -3.71
C TYR A 396 -11.16 6.67 -2.99
N GLN A 397 -11.58 5.67 -3.75
CA GLN A 397 -11.76 4.31 -3.24
C GLN A 397 -11.37 3.31 -4.33
N LYS A 398 -10.55 2.33 -3.97
CA LYS A 398 -10.28 1.17 -4.82
C LYS A 398 -11.42 0.17 -4.64
N LEU A 399 -11.98 -0.30 -5.75
CA LEU A 399 -13.00 -1.34 -5.75
C LEU A 399 -12.34 -2.68 -5.41
N THR A 400 -12.90 -3.38 -4.44
CA THR A 400 -12.35 -4.66 -3.95
C THR A 400 -13.07 -5.86 -4.55
N GLN A 401 -14.26 -5.66 -5.12
CA GLN A 401 -15.10 -6.72 -5.67
C GLN A 401 -15.40 -6.43 -7.14
N ASN A 402 -15.30 -7.43 -8.02
CA ASN A 402 -15.69 -7.27 -9.42
C ASN A 402 -17.10 -7.76 -9.71
N THR A 403 -18.07 -7.27 -8.96
CA THR A 403 -19.50 -7.58 -9.10
C THR A 403 -20.16 -6.72 -10.18
N ARG A 404 -21.25 -7.18 -10.80
CA ARG A 404 -21.98 -6.35 -11.77
C ARG A 404 -22.37 -4.98 -11.21
N TYR A 405 -22.88 -4.96 -9.98
CA TYR A 405 -23.26 -3.74 -9.29
C TYR A 405 -22.33 -3.53 -8.10
N GLU A 406 -21.81 -2.32 -7.94
CA GLU A 406 -20.96 -1.95 -6.81
C GLU A 406 -21.32 -0.55 -6.33
N LYS A 407 -21.29 -0.37 -5.01
CA LYS A 407 -21.61 0.89 -4.35
C LYS A 407 -20.40 1.37 -3.57
N VAL A 408 -20.02 2.62 -3.80
CA VAL A 408 -18.91 3.28 -3.10
C VAL A 408 -19.45 4.49 -2.37
N ALA A 409 -19.21 4.56 -1.07
CA ALA A 409 -19.48 5.74 -0.27
C ALA A 409 -18.17 6.52 -0.06
N LEU A 410 -18.19 7.81 -0.36
CA LEU A 410 -17.12 8.77 -0.10
C LEU A 410 -17.68 9.88 0.79
N LYS A 411 -17.05 10.12 1.94
CA LYS A 411 -17.39 11.22 2.83
C LYS A 411 -16.36 12.35 2.68
N PHE A 412 -16.81 13.59 2.54
CA PHE A 412 -15.92 14.76 2.46
C PHE A 412 -16.60 16.04 2.91
N LEU A 413 -15.82 17.03 3.33
CA LEU A 413 -16.34 18.31 3.79
C LEU A 413 -16.76 19.22 2.62
N ALA A 414 -17.92 19.85 2.77
CA ALA A 414 -18.41 20.86 1.85
C ALA A 414 -17.51 22.11 1.91
N PRO A 415 -16.96 22.57 0.77
CA PRO A 415 -16.15 23.79 0.72
C PRO A 415 -17.01 25.05 0.91
N LYS A 416 -16.38 26.22 0.73
CA LYS A 416 -17.03 27.53 0.89
C LYS A 416 -18.25 27.72 -0.02
N GLU A 417 -19.14 28.61 0.40
CA GLU A 417 -20.37 28.98 -0.31
C GLU A 417 -20.18 29.12 -1.84
N GLY A 418 -21.15 28.59 -2.60
CA GLY A 418 -21.19 28.68 -4.05
C GLY A 418 -21.46 27.34 -4.75
N THR A 419 -21.58 27.39 -6.08
CA THR A 419 -21.76 26.20 -6.90
C THR A 419 -20.40 25.58 -7.23
N VAL A 420 -20.16 24.38 -6.72
CA VAL A 420 -18.93 23.62 -6.96
C VAL A 420 -19.19 22.53 -8.01
N GLN A 421 -18.18 22.29 -8.84
CA GLN A 421 -18.21 21.26 -9.87
C GLN A 421 -17.16 20.21 -9.56
N TYR A 422 -17.62 19.01 -9.27
CA TYR A 422 -16.79 17.85 -9.05
C TYR A 422 -16.88 16.91 -10.25
N GLU A 423 -15.79 16.23 -10.54
CA GLU A 423 -15.77 15.15 -11.51
C GLU A 423 -15.57 13.82 -10.77
N ILE A 424 -16.47 12.88 -11.01
CA ILE A 424 -16.36 11.50 -10.55
C ILE A 424 -15.72 10.71 -11.68
N HIS A 425 -14.54 10.14 -11.44
CA HIS A 425 -13.76 9.36 -12.40
C HIS A 425 -13.77 7.90 -11.95
N CYS A 426 -14.29 7.00 -12.79
CA CYS A 426 -14.17 5.56 -12.61
C CYS A 426 -13.12 5.05 -13.59
N LEU A 427 -11.97 4.63 -13.08
CA LEU A 427 -10.81 4.25 -13.86
C LEU A 427 -10.52 2.76 -13.77
N CYS A 428 -10.27 2.13 -14.91
CA CYS A 428 -9.85 0.73 -14.99
C CYS A 428 -8.33 0.63 -14.90
N SER A 429 -7.77 -0.36 -14.20
CA SER A 429 -6.32 -0.57 -14.15
C SER A 429 -5.75 -1.37 -15.34
N ALA A 430 -6.63 -1.96 -16.17
CA ALA A 430 -6.27 -3.05 -17.08
C ALA A 430 -6.56 -2.79 -18.56
N TYR A 431 -7.59 -2.00 -18.89
CA TYR A 431 -8.01 -1.72 -20.26
C TYR A 431 -7.96 -0.23 -20.56
N LEU A 432 -7.52 0.14 -21.76
CA LEU A 432 -7.56 1.53 -22.21
C LEU A 432 -8.91 1.86 -22.84
N GLY A 433 -9.45 3.02 -22.49
CA GLY A 433 -10.72 3.52 -23.04
C GLY A 433 -11.97 2.89 -22.40
N ALA A 434 -11.82 2.22 -21.25
CA ALA A 434 -12.94 1.77 -20.42
C ALA A 434 -13.32 2.80 -19.33
N ASP A 435 -12.49 3.82 -19.15
CA ASP A 435 -12.64 4.84 -18.11
C ASP A 435 -13.87 5.72 -18.37
N LYS A 436 -14.66 5.99 -17.33
CA LYS A 436 -15.84 6.87 -17.42
C LYS A 436 -15.73 8.03 -16.44
N LYS A 437 -16.22 9.19 -16.87
CA LYS A 437 -16.26 10.41 -16.07
C LYS A 437 -17.65 11.03 -16.07
N VAL A 438 -18.10 11.45 -14.89
CA VAL A 438 -19.39 12.10 -14.70
C VAL A 438 -19.20 13.41 -13.93
N LEU A 439 -19.86 14.47 -14.39
CA LEU A 439 -19.81 15.78 -13.75
C LEU A 439 -20.93 15.89 -12.71
N MET A 440 -20.56 16.09 -11.45
CA MET A 440 -21.45 16.40 -10.35
C MET A 440 -21.41 17.90 -10.06
N LYS A 441 -22.57 18.56 -10.09
CA LYS A 441 -22.71 19.95 -9.68
C LYS A 441 -23.48 20.01 -8.37
N LYS A 442 -22.92 20.67 -7.36
CA LYS A 442 -23.60 20.87 -6.07
C LYS A 442 -23.55 22.35 -5.69
N THR A 443 -24.68 22.88 -5.24
CA THR A 443 -24.77 24.24 -4.71
C THR A 443 -24.62 24.17 -3.21
N ILE A 444 -23.68 24.94 -2.68
CA ILE A 444 -23.39 25.02 -1.26
C ILE A 444 -23.89 26.36 -0.76
N ASN A 445 -24.78 26.31 0.22
CA ASN A 445 -25.35 27.47 0.88
C ASN A 445 -24.38 28.00 1.95
N LYS A 446 -24.55 29.28 2.27
CA LYS A 446 -23.77 29.92 3.32
C LYS A 446 -24.09 29.28 4.66
N LYS A 447 -23.08 29.05 5.50
CA LYS A 447 -23.28 28.66 6.91
C LYS A 447 -24.18 29.68 7.59
N VAL A 448 -25.30 29.23 8.14
CA VAL A 448 -26.19 30.05 8.96
C VAL A 448 -25.74 29.88 10.40
N ASP A 449 -25.27 30.96 11.03
CA ASP A 449 -24.88 30.97 12.45
C ASP A 449 -26.13 30.81 13.33
N ASN A 450 -26.57 29.56 13.52
CA ASN A 450 -27.62 29.23 14.47
C ASN A 450 -26.97 28.67 15.75
N PRO A 451 -27.10 29.32 16.92
CA PRO A 451 -26.42 28.91 18.15
C PRO A 451 -26.85 27.54 18.70
N GLU A 452 -27.92 26.94 18.17
CA GLU A 452 -28.37 25.58 18.52
C GLU A 452 -27.84 24.50 17.56
N LYS A 453 -27.24 24.90 16.43
CA LYS A 453 -26.83 23.98 15.35
C LYS A 453 -25.31 23.90 15.30
N LYS A 454 -24.74 22.86 15.92
CA LYS A 454 -23.33 22.50 15.76
C LYS A 454 -23.15 21.90 14.36
N THR A 455 -22.20 22.41 13.58
CA THR A 455 -21.84 21.78 12.30
C THR A 455 -21.19 20.43 12.53
N ALA A 456 -21.24 19.51 11.56
CA ALA A 456 -20.59 18.20 11.69
C ALA A 456 -19.09 18.30 12.03
N ALA A 457 -18.40 19.37 11.59
CA ALA A 457 -17.03 19.66 11.99
C ALA A 457 -16.89 20.11 13.46
N GLU A 458 -17.81 20.93 13.98
CA GLU A 458 -17.84 21.33 15.40
C GLU A 458 -18.29 20.16 16.28
N ALA A 459 -19.22 19.32 15.80
CA ALA A 459 -19.64 18.11 16.48
C ALA A 459 -18.52 17.06 16.53
N ALA A 460 -17.72 16.92 15.45
CA ALA A 460 -16.54 16.07 15.46
C ALA A 460 -15.45 16.60 16.41
N GLU A 461 -15.24 17.93 16.47
CA GLU A 461 -14.33 18.53 17.47
C GLU A 461 -14.84 18.32 18.91
N ASP A 462 -16.16 18.36 19.14
CA ASP A 462 -16.76 18.08 20.44
C ASP A 462 -16.79 16.57 20.78
N GLU A 463 -16.89 15.67 19.78
CA GLU A 463 -16.75 14.22 19.94
C GLU A 463 -15.29 13.84 20.21
N ASP A 464 -14.30 14.49 19.59
CA ASP A 464 -12.88 14.34 19.93
C ASP A 464 -12.57 14.82 21.38
N ASP A 465 -13.37 15.75 21.93
CA ASP A 465 -13.28 16.21 23.32
C ASP A 465 -14.04 15.29 24.32
N GLU A 466 -15.00 14.46 23.86
CA GLU A 466 -15.77 13.49 24.66
C GLU A 466 -15.35 12.02 24.49
N GLU A 467 -14.61 11.68 23.43
CA GLU A 467 -13.86 10.44 23.33
C GLU A 467 -12.70 10.51 24.33
N GLU A 468 -12.72 9.63 25.33
CA GLU A 468 -11.56 9.39 26.21
C GLU A 468 -10.31 9.34 25.34
N GLU A 469 -9.38 10.28 25.51
CA GLU A 469 -8.05 10.34 24.91
C GLU A 469 -7.63 8.99 24.32
N GLU A 470 -8.03 8.66 23.08
CA GLU A 470 -7.47 7.54 22.35
C GLU A 470 -6.09 8.05 21.98
N GLU A 471 -5.14 7.82 22.90
CA GLU A 471 -3.74 8.15 22.79
C GLU A 471 -3.32 7.90 21.33
N GLU A 472 -3.04 9.00 20.61
CA GLU A 472 -2.33 8.95 19.34
C GLU A 472 -1.23 7.88 19.51
N PRO A 473 -1.04 6.92 18.59
CA PRO A 473 -0.02 5.91 18.77
C PRO A 473 1.36 6.57 18.73
N GLU A 474 1.80 7.06 19.89
CA GLU A 474 3.09 7.69 20.11
C GLU A 474 4.14 6.68 19.66
N GLY A 475 5.07 7.17 18.83
CA GLY A 475 6.06 6.36 18.15
C GLY A 475 6.67 5.30 19.07
N LYS A 476 6.29 4.05 18.80
CA LYS A 476 6.73 2.85 19.54
C LYS A 476 8.26 2.80 19.60
N TRP A 477 8.83 3.06 20.77
CA TRP A 477 10.25 2.83 21.06
C TRP A 477 10.51 1.32 21.17
N TYR A 478 10.86 0.71 20.04
CA TYR A 478 10.89 -0.75 19.87
C TYR A 478 12.07 -1.50 20.52
N TYR A 479 12.84 -0.86 21.41
CA TYR A 479 13.95 -1.51 22.10
C TYR A 479 13.72 -1.50 23.61
N MET A 480 13.14 -2.60 24.13
CA MET A 480 12.92 -2.95 25.57
C MET A 480 11.48 -2.88 26.13
N GLY A 481 10.46 -3.23 25.34
CA GLY A 481 9.24 -3.93 25.81
C GLY A 481 8.63 -3.49 27.16
N GLY A 482 8.22 -2.24 27.27
CA GLY A 482 7.34 -1.74 28.33
C GLY A 482 6.53 -0.53 27.84
N ASN A 483 5.27 -0.45 28.23
CA ASN A 483 4.26 0.53 27.80
C ASN A 483 4.34 1.87 28.56
N SER A 484 5.26 2.04 29.52
CA SER A 484 5.55 3.35 30.13
C SER A 484 7.01 3.47 30.60
N VAL A 485 7.49 4.71 30.77
CA VAL A 485 8.79 4.99 31.44
C VAL A 485 8.84 4.33 32.83
N GLY A 486 7.69 4.22 33.49
CA GLY A 486 7.53 3.51 34.76
C GLY A 486 7.81 2.01 34.62
N GLU A 487 7.31 1.35 33.58
CA GLU A 487 7.60 -0.07 33.30
C GLU A 487 9.05 -0.31 32.91
N LEU A 488 9.68 0.63 32.19
CA LEU A 488 11.11 0.54 31.89
C LEU A 488 11.96 0.61 33.17
N ILE A 489 11.61 1.51 34.09
CA ILE A 489 12.25 1.58 35.41
C ILE A 489 11.99 0.30 36.21
N LEU A 490 10.77 -0.24 36.16
CA LEU A 490 10.39 -1.47 36.84
C LEU A 490 11.14 -2.69 36.29
N ASN A 491 11.30 -2.78 34.97
CA ASN A 491 12.09 -3.81 34.30
C ASN A 491 13.57 -3.70 34.65
N ILE A 492 14.14 -2.49 34.69
CA ILE A 492 15.52 -2.28 35.14
C ILE A 492 15.68 -2.72 36.61
N ILE A 493 14.73 -2.38 37.48
CA ILE A 493 14.75 -2.81 38.89
C ILE A 493 14.60 -4.33 38.99
N ALA A 494 13.71 -4.95 38.23
CA ALA A 494 13.51 -6.39 38.21
C ALA A 494 14.76 -7.12 37.71
N LEU A 495 15.43 -6.61 36.67
CA LEU A 495 16.67 -7.15 36.12
C LEU A 495 17.83 -6.96 37.11
N ALA A 496 17.87 -5.85 37.84
CA ALA A 496 18.83 -5.62 38.92
C ALA A 496 18.61 -6.57 40.09
N VAL A 497 17.37 -6.79 40.52
CA VAL A 497 17.02 -7.75 41.59
C VAL A 497 17.33 -9.18 41.16
N ALA A 498 17.00 -9.56 39.92
CA ALA A 498 17.36 -10.85 39.34
C ALA A 498 18.88 -11.03 39.26
N GLY A 499 19.61 -9.97 38.89
CA GLY A 499 21.08 -9.94 38.88
C GLY A 499 21.68 -10.12 40.28
N VAL A 500 21.12 -9.48 41.31
CA VAL A 500 21.54 -9.64 42.71
C VAL A 500 21.21 -11.03 43.24
N MET A 501 20.06 -11.60 42.89
CA MET A 501 19.72 -12.99 43.24
C MET A 501 20.64 -13.98 42.53
N LEU A 502 20.95 -13.77 41.25
CA LEU A 502 21.89 -14.59 40.48
C LEU A 502 23.30 -14.50 41.06
N PHE A 503 23.76 -13.30 41.42
CA PHE A 503 25.04 -13.09 42.11
C PHE A 503 25.08 -13.83 43.44
N ASN A 504 24.06 -13.66 44.29
CA ASN A 504 23.98 -14.35 45.57
C ASN A 504 23.91 -15.88 45.41
N PHE A 505 23.22 -16.39 44.39
CA PHE A 505 23.16 -17.80 44.05
C PHE A 505 24.53 -18.35 43.62
N LEU A 506 25.20 -17.65 42.70
CA LEU A 506 26.53 -18.02 42.21
C LEU A 506 27.60 -17.92 43.31
N TYR A 507 27.48 -16.94 44.21
CA TYR A 507 28.37 -16.77 45.35
C TYR A 507 28.14 -17.86 46.40
N ALA A 508 26.89 -18.17 46.76
CA ALA A 508 26.54 -19.21 47.72
C ALA A 508 26.97 -20.63 47.27
N LYS A 509 26.96 -20.90 45.97
CA LYS A 509 27.47 -22.16 45.38
C LYS A 509 28.98 -22.17 45.14
N GLY A 510 29.69 -21.06 45.42
CA GLY A 510 31.13 -20.92 45.21
C GLY A 510 31.56 -20.87 43.74
N TRP A 511 30.61 -20.71 42.81
CA TRP A 511 30.86 -20.67 41.36
C TRP A 511 31.36 -19.30 40.90
N TRP A 512 30.98 -18.24 41.60
CA TRP A 512 31.44 -16.87 41.32
C TRP A 512 32.97 -16.76 41.29
N GLN A 513 33.63 -17.27 42.33
CA GLN A 513 35.10 -17.25 42.44
C GLN A 513 35.80 -18.14 41.40
N LYS A 514 35.15 -19.24 40.96
CA LYS A 514 35.76 -20.20 40.03
C LYS A 514 35.67 -19.78 38.56
N PHE A 515 34.56 -19.16 38.15
CA PHE A 515 34.27 -18.93 36.73
C PHE A 515 34.07 -17.45 36.37
N CYS A 516 33.42 -16.67 37.23
CA CYS A 516 33.10 -15.27 36.93
C CYS A 516 34.26 -14.33 37.28
N GLN A 517 34.92 -14.55 38.42
CA GLN A 517 35.98 -13.67 38.93
C GLN A 517 37.23 -13.60 38.03
N PRO A 518 37.76 -14.70 37.48
CA PRO A 518 38.90 -14.63 36.55
C PRO A 518 38.56 -13.89 35.25
N LEU A 519 37.31 -14.01 34.80
CA LEU A 519 36.81 -13.38 33.58
C LEU A 519 36.60 -11.88 33.81
N LEU A 520 36.07 -11.51 34.98
CA LEU A 520 35.91 -10.12 35.41
C LEU A 520 37.26 -9.42 35.59
N ASP A 521 38.25 -10.09 36.19
CA ASP A 521 39.61 -9.57 36.35
C ASP A 521 40.32 -9.37 35.00
N TRP A 522 40.07 -10.26 34.03
CA TRP A 522 40.56 -10.12 32.67
C TRP A 522 39.90 -8.94 31.93
N LEU A 523 38.58 -8.80 32.03
CA LEU A 523 37.79 -7.69 31.44
C LEU A 523 38.18 -6.34 32.05
N LEU A 524 38.38 -6.29 33.38
CA LEU A 524 38.83 -5.11 34.09
C LEU A 524 40.25 -4.71 33.66
N ASN A 525 41.19 -5.66 33.52
CA ASN A 525 42.53 -5.36 33.03
C ASN A 525 42.55 -4.78 31.59
N ILE A 526 41.64 -5.23 30.72
CA ILE A 526 41.51 -4.71 29.35
C ILE A 526 40.83 -3.33 29.33
N SER A 527 39.84 -3.13 30.19
CA SER A 527 39.06 -1.89 30.24
C SER A 527 39.72 -0.79 31.09
N TRP A 528 40.70 -1.13 31.92
CA TRP A 528 41.41 -0.22 32.83
C TRP A 528 42.04 1.03 32.17
N PRO A 529 42.66 0.95 30.98
CA PRO A 529 43.19 2.13 30.30
C PRO A 529 42.09 3.13 29.91
N LEU A 530 40.89 2.63 29.61
CA LEU A 530 39.75 3.43 29.16
C LEU A 530 39.00 4.02 30.36
N LEU A 531 38.84 3.24 31.44
CA LEU A 531 38.28 3.69 32.71
C LEU A 531 39.14 4.76 33.40
N SER A 532 40.46 4.66 33.34
CA SER A 532 41.35 5.69 33.89
C SER A 532 41.29 7.01 33.11
N PHE A 533 41.13 6.96 31.78
CA PHE A 533 40.91 8.13 30.94
C PHE A 533 39.60 8.86 31.26
N VAL A 534 38.52 8.11 31.51
CA VAL A 534 37.21 8.66 31.90
C VAL A 534 37.21 9.16 33.36
N GLY A 535 37.89 8.46 34.26
CA GLY A 535 37.99 8.82 35.69
C GLY A 535 38.68 10.17 35.93
N ILE A 536 39.67 10.53 35.11
CA ILE A 536 40.33 11.86 35.15
C ILE A 536 39.35 13.00 34.82
N ARG A 537 38.24 12.72 34.12
CA ARG A 537 37.23 13.71 33.73
C ARG A 537 36.09 13.88 34.76
N LEU A 538 35.93 12.92 35.68
CA LEU A 538 34.80 12.82 36.62
C LEU A 538 35.32 12.66 38.07
N GLU A 539 36.11 13.62 38.53
CA GLU A 539 36.80 13.60 39.84
C GLU A 539 35.89 13.32 41.07
N PRO A 540 34.65 13.84 41.18
CA PRO A 540 33.85 13.63 42.40
C PRO A 540 33.25 12.22 42.52
N GLY A 541 32.83 11.60 41.40
CA GLY A 541 32.20 10.28 41.40
C GLY A 541 33.20 9.13 41.51
N TRP A 542 34.42 9.35 41.00
CA TRP A 542 35.47 8.34 40.97
C TRP A 542 36.05 8.03 42.35
N LEU A 543 36.10 9.04 43.24
CA LEU A 543 36.52 8.90 44.63
C LEU A 543 35.57 8.03 45.46
N TRP A 544 34.27 8.11 45.20
CA TRP A 544 33.27 7.26 45.87
C TRP A 544 33.34 5.79 45.43
N PHE A 545 33.59 5.55 44.14
CA PHE A 545 33.71 4.21 43.58
C PHE A 545 34.99 3.50 44.06
N SER A 546 36.13 4.20 44.08
CA SER A 546 37.42 3.63 44.47
C SER A 546 37.52 3.29 45.97
N THR A 547 36.79 4.01 46.84
CA THR A 547 36.82 3.75 48.30
C THR A 547 35.85 2.67 48.75
N ASN A 548 34.73 2.47 48.05
CA ASN A 548 33.67 1.56 48.52
C ASN A 548 33.66 0.20 47.81
N VAL A 549 34.28 0.09 46.62
CA VAL A 549 34.13 -1.12 45.80
C VAL A 549 35.34 -2.05 45.92
N TYR A 550 36.59 -1.61 46.11
CA TYR A 550 37.76 -2.51 46.36
C TYR A 550 39.01 -1.77 46.94
N ASP A 551 39.70 -2.34 47.94
CA ASP A 551 40.85 -1.75 48.66
C ASP A 551 42.18 -1.91 47.87
N PHE A 552 42.65 -0.84 47.22
CA PHE A 552 43.89 -0.83 46.40
C PHE A 552 45.12 -0.35 47.21
N LYS A 553 45.68 -1.20 48.09
CA LYS A 553 46.93 -0.88 48.81
C LYS A 553 48.22 -0.98 47.99
N HIS A 554 48.17 -1.45 46.74
CA HIS A 554 49.39 -1.76 45.95
C HIS A 554 49.69 -0.83 44.76
N ILE A 555 48.91 0.22 44.49
CA ILE A 555 49.06 1.05 43.29
C ILE A 555 49.34 2.53 43.62
N SER A 556 50.15 2.80 44.65
CA SER A 556 50.64 4.16 44.92
C SER A 556 51.94 4.47 44.15
N PHE A 557 52.64 3.45 43.66
CA PHE A 557 53.99 3.60 43.10
C PHE A 557 54.06 4.00 41.62
N MET A 558 52.96 3.91 40.85
CA MET A 558 53.01 4.09 39.38
C MET A 558 52.57 5.48 38.86
N PHE A 559 52.03 6.37 39.70
CA PHE A 559 51.40 7.61 39.21
C PHE A 559 52.28 8.86 39.22
N GLU A 560 53.56 8.78 39.60
CA GLU A 560 54.44 9.96 39.68
C GLU A 560 55.04 10.39 38.31
N ASN A 561 54.89 9.58 37.24
CA ASN A 561 55.62 9.77 35.98
C ASN A 561 54.80 10.21 34.75
N LEU A 562 53.49 10.46 34.85
CA LEU A 562 52.63 10.59 33.65
C LEU A 562 51.99 11.98 33.39
N THR A 563 52.31 13.01 34.18
CA THR A 563 51.68 14.34 34.08
C THR A 563 52.27 15.30 33.04
N VAL A 564 53.06 14.84 32.06
CA VAL A 564 53.85 15.74 31.17
C VAL A 564 53.30 15.94 29.74
N ALA A 565 52.30 15.21 29.25
CA ALA A 565 51.91 15.32 27.83
C ALA A 565 50.44 15.68 27.61
N ASN A 566 50.12 16.97 27.61
CA ASN A 566 48.82 17.46 27.13
C ASN A 566 48.95 18.81 26.42
N SER A 567 48.93 18.83 25.08
CA SER A 567 48.44 19.97 24.28
C SER A 567 48.42 19.65 22.78
N SER A 568 47.22 19.54 22.20
CA SER A 568 46.84 20.25 20.96
C SER A 568 45.40 19.90 20.56
N ASN A 569 44.56 20.94 20.55
CA ASN A 569 43.19 20.96 20.00
C ASN A 569 43.24 21.37 18.52
N ALA A 570 42.31 20.87 17.70
CA ALA A 570 41.92 21.51 16.45
C ALA A 570 40.42 21.31 16.17
N SER A 571 39.76 22.41 15.78
CA SER A 571 38.33 22.60 15.55
C SER A 571 37.92 22.31 14.09
N ILE A 572 36.68 21.86 13.87
CA ILE A 572 36.10 21.63 12.54
C ILE A 572 34.95 22.61 12.29
N SER A 573 35.04 23.32 11.17
CA SER A 573 34.11 24.33 10.65
C SER A 573 33.00 23.71 9.81
N THR A 574 31.80 24.27 9.95
CA THR A 574 30.55 23.95 9.25
C THR A 574 30.55 24.45 7.80
N ARG A 575 30.29 23.55 6.84
CA ARG A 575 29.89 23.87 5.46
C ARG A 575 28.60 23.12 5.12
N VAL A 576 27.57 23.87 4.74
CA VAL A 576 26.27 23.38 4.27
C VAL A 576 26.49 22.58 2.98
N LYS A 577 26.17 21.27 2.98
CA LYS A 577 26.19 20.42 1.79
C LYS A 577 24.80 20.37 1.17
N PHE A 578 24.71 20.62 -0.13
CA PHE A 578 23.62 20.10 -0.95
C PHE A 578 23.65 18.56 -0.87
N ASN A 579 22.51 17.94 -0.59
CA ASN A 579 22.38 16.48 -0.46
C ASN A 579 22.49 15.81 -1.84
N ASP A 580 23.73 15.60 -2.27
CA ASP A 580 24.07 14.81 -3.45
C ASP A 580 23.93 13.32 -3.10
N THR A 581 22.99 12.64 -3.73
CA THR A 581 22.70 11.20 -3.53
C THR A 581 23.27 10.34 -4.65
N SER A 582 24.14 10.91 -5.49
CA SER A 582 24.89 10.18 -6.52
C SER A 582 25.62 8.95 -5.95
N PHE A 583 26.06 9.00 -4.68
CA PHE A 583 26.70 7.87 -3.99
C PHE A 583 25.81 6.63 -3.80
N LEU A 584 24.47 6.77 -3.83
CA LEU A 584 23.54 5.63 -3.80
C LEU A 584 23.33 5.00 -5.19
N ASN A 585 23.74 5.71 -6.24
CA ASN A 585 23.56 5.30 -7.64
C ASN A 585 24.88 4.89 -8.32
N SER A 586 26.04 5.25 -7.76
CA SER A 586 27.34 4.85 -8.27
C SER A 586 27.95 3.75 -7.39
N ASP A 587 28.03 2.54 -7.95
CA ASP A 587 28.98 1.55 -7.47
C ASP A 587 30.29 1.81 -8.24
N PRO A 588 31.36 2.33 -7.60
CA PRO A 588 32.59 2.75 -8.29
C PRO A 588 33.33 1.58 -8.98
N PHE A 589 32.86 0.35 -8.80
CA PHE A 589 33.45 -0.87 -9.36
C PHE A 589 32.69 -1.45 -10.56
N LYS A 590 31.53 -0.90 -10.97
CA LYS A 590 30.80 -1.37 -12.17
C LYS A 590 31.15 -0.53 -13.40
N GLN A 591 31.61 -1.17 -14.48
CA GLN A 591 31.85 -0.50 -15.77
C GLN A 591 30.52 -0.02 -16.38
N ASN A 592 30.47 1.19 -16.94
CA ASN A 592 29.27 1.72 -17.61
C ASN A 592 29.08 1.05 -18.97
N LEU A 593 28.07 0.19 -19.09
CA LEU A 593 27.80 -0.63 -20.29
C LEU A 593 27.07 0.13 -21.40
N PHE A 594 26.50 1.30 -21.09
CA PHE A 594 25.56 2.03 -21.94
C PHE A 594 26.10 3.36 -22.48
N ASN A 595 27.35 3.72 -22.19
CA ASN A 595 27.99 4.89 -22.79
C ASN A 595 28.57 4.51 -24.16
N ASP A 596 28.13 5.22 -25.19
CA ASP A 596 28.69 5.15 -26.54
C ASP A 596 30.04 5.91 -26.54
N PRO A 597 31.19 5.26 -26.79
CA PRO A 597 32.49 5.92 -26.76
C PRO A 597 32.64 7.03 -27.81
N ASP A 598 31.78 7.05 -28.83
CA ASP A 598 31.83 8.04 -29.92
C ASP A 598 31.12 9.37 -29.60
N ASN A 599 30.43 9.48 -28.45
CA ASN A 599 29.61 10.65 -28.09
C ASN A 599 30.22 11.56 -27.01
N GLU A 600 31.52 11.39 -26.70
CA GLU A 600 32.24 12.23 -25.72
C GLU A 600 32.59 13.64 -26.24
N ASN A 601 32.39 13.94 -27.54
CA ASN A 601 32.78 15.22 -28.13
C ASN A 601 31.70 16.33 -28.11
N LEU A 602 30.61 16.17 -27.34
CA LEU A 602 29.51 17.15 -27.29
C LEU A 602 29.17 17.65 -25.88
N ARG A 603 30.16 17.63 -24.97
CA ARG A 603 30.06 18.28 -23.65
C ARG A 603 31.21 19.27 -23.46
N ASP A 604 31.10 20.40 -24.16
CA ASP A 604 31.64 21.69 -23.74
C ASP A 604 30.48 22.68 -23.61
#